data_AF-A0A0F0KVH8-F1
#
_entry.id   AF-A0A0F0KVH8-F1
#
_cell.length_a   1.000
_cell.length_b   1.000
_cell.length_c   1.000
_cell.angle_alpha   90.00
_cell.angle_beta   90.00
_cell.angle_gamma   90.00
#
_symmetry.space_group_name_H-M   'P 1'
#
loop_
_entity.id
_entity.type
_entity.pdbx_description
1 polymer ?
#
loop_
_entity_poly.entity_id
_entity_poly.type
_entity_poly.pdbx_seq_one_letter_code
_entity_poly.pdbx_strand_id
1 'polypeptide(L)'
;MNRRPVALDAPSARRRPMRRAILLALAAVVLGALGVLAWKLFAPAPSSYDALDATDREMLRQLSEQYDVTASRGDAVWTDGYQYEQQPIVLLRTDGEKSPIWSHAFLVNMSGVTDTTGMAKIDVPGATHLDDVRISDSFGAGDAALHLPANFSPIEVDGREVLAFKYHDAMLQTESTTSQGFQRFSMHENFHVTKQGIDSTAAGAWPWEAGGLIEDYPHTEEHYELLRVEARIFDRVENETDPQVLSALATDLANVRMARYTTWPTLRLEIELEAIEGTATYFERAFDRARGLHPKVSTFADGLELFISDPEQNVVLERDYAYFTGAQLGLLLDTVAPEWQQSIEPAPSGEAATPFATLQRATGVTVAPDEAELRAIVDRYL
;
A
#
# COMPACT_ATOMS: atom_id res chain seq x y z
N MET A 1 95.63 -7.25 7.20
CA MET A 1 94.43 -6.95 8.01
C MET A 1 93.73 -5.74 7.39
N ASN A 2 92.72 -5.97 6.54
CA ASN A 2 91.98 -4.92 5.83
C ASN A 2 90.79 -4.46 6.68
N ARG A 3 90.81 -3.20 7.15
CA ARG A 3 89.62 -2.51 7.68
C ARG A 3 88.79 -2.00 6.51
N ARG A 4 87.58 -2.53 6.32
CA ARG A 4 86.55 -1.92 5.47
C ARG A 4 85.80 -0.85 6.27
N PRO A 5 85.50 0.33 5.68
CA PRO A 5 84.67 1.34 6.32
C PRO A 5 83.18 0.97 6.21
N VAL A 6 82.44 1.28 7.27
CA VAL A 6 80.97 1.26 7.32
C VAL A 6 80.48 2.51 6.61
N ALA A 7 79.73 2.34 5.52
CA ALA A 7 79.02 3.43 4.86
C ALA A 7 77.63 3.59 5.50
N LEU A 8 77.32 4.82 5.90
CA LEU A 8 76.03 5.28 6.42
C LEU A 8 74.98 5.28 5.30
N ASP A 9 73.84 4.63 5.55
CA ASP A 9 72.66 4.68 4.67
C ASP A 9 72.08 6.10 4.60
N ALA A 10 71.93 6.60 3.38
CA ALA A 10 71.23 7.85 3.10
C ALA A 10 69.70 7.65 3.13
N PRO A 11 68.90 8.58 3.68
CA PRO A 11 67.46 8.45 3.76
C PRO A 11 66.83 8.47 2.36
N SER A 12 66.06 7.43 2.05
CA SER A 12 65.36 7.23 0.77
C SER A 12 64.45 8.40 0.36
N ALA A 13 64.93 9.27 -0.52
CA ALA A 13 64.19 10.41 -1.07
C ALA A 13 63.14 10.05 -2.14
N ARG A 14 62.66 8.80 -2.21
CA ARG A 14 61.78 8.31 -3.30
C ARG A 14 60.27 8.21 -2.98
N ARG A 15 59.82 8.53 -1.76
CA ARG A 15 58.40 8.35 -1.37
C ARG A 15 57.45 9.53 -1.64
N ARG A 16 57.97 10.71 -2.03
CA ARG A 16 57.15 11.93 -2.24
C ARG A 16 56.36 12.01 -3.57
N PRO A 17 56.87 11.58 -4.74
CA PRO A 17 56.10 11.71 -5.98
C PRO A 17 54.92 10.72 -6.05
N MET A 18 55.08 9.54 -5.44
CA MET A 18 54.05 8.50 -5.42
C MET A 18 52.83 8.90 -4.57
N ARG A 19 53.04 9.59 -3.43
CA ARG A 19 51.95 10.13 -2.61
C ARG A 19 51.15 11.21 -3.33
N ARG A 20 51.81 12.09 -4.10
CA ARG A 20 51.13 13.11 -4.91
C ARG A 20 50.32 12.50 -6.05
N ALA A 21 50.86 11.49 -6.72
CA ALA A 21 50.15 10.75 -7.77
C ALA A 21 48.91 10.01 -7.21
N ILE A 22 49.03 9.38 -6.04
CA ILE A 22 47.90 8.72 -5.36
C ILE A 22 46.82 9.74 -4.96
N LEU A 23 47.21 10.88 -4.38
CA LEU A 23 46.25 11.94 -4.01
C LEU A 23 45.54 12.54 -5.22
N LEU A 24 46.24 12.73 -6.34
CA LEU A 24 45.63 13.21 -7.60
C LEU A 24 44.67 12.18 -8.19
N ALA A 25 45.01 10.89 -8.15
CA ALA A 25 44.13 9.82 -8.60
C ALA A 25 42.86 9.74 -7.73
N LEU A 26 42.99 9.83 -6.39
CA LEU A 26 41.85 9.89 -5.47
C LEU A 26 40.97 11.13 -5.71
N ALA A 27 41.57 12.31 -5.90
CA ALA A 27 40.83 13.51 -6.22
C ALA A 27 40.08 13.40 -7.55
N ALA A 28 40.68 12.79 -8.57
CA ALA A 28 40.03 12.53 -9.85
C ALA A 28 38.87 11.54 -9.73
N VAL A 29 39.00 10.48 -8.91
CA VAL A 29 37.90 9.55 -8.63
C VAL A 29 36.76 10.24 -7.88
N VAL A 30 37.06 11.06 -6.87
CA VAL A 30 36.04 11.82 -6.13
C VAL A 30 35.34 12.83 -7.04
N LEU A 31 36.08 13.59 -7.85
CA LEU A 31 35.49 14.53 -8.81
C LEU A 31 34.68 13.82 -9.90
N GLY A 32 35.13 12.64 -10.37
CA GLY A 32 34.38 11.80 -11.29
C GLY A 32 33.07 11.31 -10.68
N ALA A 33 33.12 10.82 -9.44
CA ALA A 33 31.92 10.39 -8.70
C ALA A 33 30.96 11.56 -8.45
N LEU A 34 31.46 12.73 -8.04
CA LEU A 34 30.65 13.95 -7.87
C LEU A 34 30.06 14.43 -9.19
N GLY A 35 30.79 14.32 -10.30
CA GLY A 35 30.31 14.67 -11.63
C GLY A 35 29.19 13.76 -12.11
N VAL A 36 29.30 12.45 -11.86
CA VAL A 36 28.21 11.48 -12.15
C VAL A 36 27.00 11.73 -11.26
N LEU A 37 27.21 12.03 -9.97
CA LEU A 37 26.13 12.35 -9.04
C LEU A 37 25.42 13.65 -9.45
N ALA A 38 26.18 14.69 -9.78
CA ALA A 38 25.63 15.95 -10.28
C ALA A 38 24.90 15.76 -11.61
N TRP A 39 25.46 14.99 -12.55
CA TRP A 39 24.76 14.69 -13.80
C TRP A 39 23.45 13.94 -13.56
N LYS A 40 23.41 12.96 -12.65
CA LYS A 40 22.16 12.27 -12.29
C LYS A 40 21.14 13.21 -11.64
N LEU A 41 21.60 14.15 -10.82
CA LEU A 41 20.73 15.12 -10.11
C LEU A 41 20.27 16.28 -10.99
N PHE A 42 21.00 16.60 -12.07
CA PHE A 42 20.74 17.75 -12.96
C PHE A 42 20.52 17.34 -14.42
N ALA A 43 20.40 16.04 -14.71
CA ALA A 43 20.00 15.59 -16.03
C ALA A 43 18.59 16.12 -16.29
N PRO A 44 18.34 16.76 -17.44
CA PRO A 44 17.02 17.29 -17.74
C PRO A 44 16.03 16.14 -17.72
N ALA A 45 14.86 16.36 -17.10
CA ALA A 45 13.77 15.42 -17.20
C ALA A 45 13.39 15.18 -18.67
N PRO A 46 12.93 13.97 -19.03
CA PRO A 46 12.29 13.74 -20.31
C PRO A 46 11.20 14.79 -20.59
N SER A 47 10.98 15.15 -21.85
CA SER A 47 9.99 16.17 -22.24
C SER A 47 8.92 15.68 -23.20
N SER A 48 8.94 14.39 -23.54
CA SER A 48 7.96 13.73 -24.40
C SER A 48 7.91 12.24 -24.10
N TYR A 49 6.81 11.57 -24.50
CA TYR A 49 6.67 10.13 -24.33
C TYR A 49 7.80 9.33 -25.01
N ASP A 50 8.27 9.77 -26.17
CA ASP A 50 9.36 9.12 -26.89
C ASP A 50 10.72 9.24 -26.20
N ALA A 51 10.89 10.23 -25.32
CA ALA A 51 12.09 10.40 -24.51
C ALA A 51 12.07 9.59 -23.21
N LEU A 52 10.94 8.98 -22.85
CA LEU A 52 10.79 8.17 -21.65
C LEU A 52 11.57 6.85 -21.77
N ASP A 53 12.16 6.42 -20.64
CA ASP A 53 12.77 5.10 -20.57
C ASP A 53 11.72 3.98 -20.48
N ALA A 54 12.15 2.72 -20.46
CA ALA A 54 11.25 1.59 -20.42
C ALA A 54 10.44 1.52 -19.12
N THR A 55 11.01 1.94 -18.00
CA THR A 55 10.34 1.91 -16.70
C THR A 55 9.25 2.98 -16.63
N ASP A 56 9.52 4.19 -17.10
CA ASP A 56 8.54 5.28 -17.12
C ASP A 56 7.34 4.93 -18.01
N ARG A 57 7.60 4.34 -19.19
CA ARG A 57 6.53 3.87 -20.09
C ARG A 57 5.72 2.73 -19.48
N GLU A 58 6.38 1.78 -18.81
CA GLU A 58 5.70 0.67 -18.15
C GLU A 58 4.84 1.16 -16.97
N MET A 59 5.31 2.14 -16.21
CA MET A 59 4.54 2.78 -15.14
C MET A 59 3.27 3.43 -15.73
N LEU A 60 3.40 4.24 -16.79
CA LEU A 60 2.25 4.90 -17.42
C LEU A 60 1.29 3.88 -18.05
N ARG A 61 1.80 2.76 -18.59
CA ARG A 61 0.97 1.67 -19.10
C ARG A 61 0.16 1.01 -17.98
N GLN A 62 0.79 0.69 -16.85
CA GLN A 62 0.12 0.08 -15.69
C GLN A 62 -0.91 1.05 -15.08
N LEU A 63 -0.60 2.34 -15.00
CA LEU A 63 -1.53 3.38 -14.54
C LEU A 63 -2.71 3.55 -15.49
N SER A 64 -2.47 3.56 -16.81
CA SER A 64 -3.54 3.59 -17.82
C SER A 64 -4.49 2.41 -17.65
N GLU A 65 -3.96 1.20 -17.43
CA GLU A 65 -4.78 0.01 -17.19
C GLU A 65 -5.63 0.15 -15.92
N GLN A 66 -5.07 0.70 -14.84
CA GLN A 66 -5.87 1.00 -13.64
C GLN A 66 -7.04 1.92 -13.98
N TYR A 67 -6.75 3.03 -14.65
CA TYR A 67 -7.72 4.06 -14.96
C TYR A 67 -8.81 3.58 -15.92
N ASP A 68 -8.46 2.82 -16.96
CA ASP A 68 -9.42 2.29 -17.93
C ASP A 68 -10.42 1.33 -17.26
N VAL A 69 -9.95 0.53 -16.29
CA VAL A 69 -10.82 -0.40 -15.55
C VAL A 69 -11.70 0.34 -14.56
N THR A 70 -11.15 1.25 -13.75
CA THR A 70 -11.94 1.99 -12.76
C THR A 70 -12.95 2.93 -13.41
N ALA A 71 -12.61 3.54 -14.55
CA ALA A 71 -13.54 4.39 -15.30
C ALA A 71 -14.69 3.59 -15.93
N SER A 72 -14.41 2.38 -16.41
CA SER A 72 -15.43 1.55 -17.08
C SER A 72 -16.24 0.66 -16.14
N ARG A 73 -15.76 0.44 -14.91
CA ARG A 73 -16.36 -0.48 -13.91
C ARG A 73 -16.32 0.09 -12.50
N GLY A 74 -16.57 1.39 -12.33
CA GLY A 74 -16.48 2.09 -11.04
C GLY A 74 -17.32 1.45 -9.93
N ASP A 75 -18.58 1.10 -10.23
CA ASP A 75 -19.49 0.34 -9.36
C ASP A 75 -18.95 -1.03 -8.91
N ALA A 76 -18.20 -1.71 -9.78
CA ALA A 76 -17.65 -3.03 -9.47
C ALA A 76 -16.35 -2.98 -8.65
N VAL A 77 -15.72 -1.81 -8.54
CA VAL A 77 -14.46 -1.63 -7.80
C VAL A 77 -14.71 -0.92 -6.46
N TRP A 78 -15.53 0.14 -6.46
CA TRP A 78 -15.95 0.83 -5.25
C TRP A 78 -17.39 1.35 -5.43
N THR A 79 -17.56 2.58 -5.91
CA THR A 79 -18.87 3.16 -6.20
C THR A 79 -18.79 3.96 -7.50
N ASP A 80 -19.92 4.10 -8.22
CA ASP A 80 -19.98 4.95 -9.42
C ASP A 80 -19.60 6.42 -9.15
N GLY A 81 -19.79 6.87 -7.91
CA GLY A 81 -19.40 8.22 -7.48
C GLY A 81 -17.90 8.41 -7.31
N TYR A 82 -17.12 7.32 -7.24
CA TYR A 82 -15.67 7.40 -7.10
C TYR A 82 -14.96 7.34 -8.45
N GLN A 83 -14.45 8.47 -8.87
CA GLN A 83 -13.68 8.63 -10.11
C GLN A 83 -12.18 8.53 -9.79
N TYR A 84 -11.66 7.31 -9.60
CA TYR A 84 -10.25 7.05 -9.28
C TYR A 84 -9.31 7.62 -10.34
N GLU A 85 -9.67 7.47 -11.61
CA GLU A 85 -8.91 7.93 -12.78
C GLU A 85 -8.77 9.45 -12.87
N GLN A 86 -9.54 10.20 -12.08
CA GLN A 86 -9.49 11.65 -11.99
C GLN A 86 -8.76 12.14 -10.72
N GLN A 87 -8.33 11.23 -9.84
CA GLN A 87 -7.64 11.62 -8.62
C GLN A 87 -6.20 12.09 -8.93
N PRO A 88 -5.74 13.15 -8.24
CA PRO A 88 -4.36 13.61 -8.36
C PRO A 88 -3.38 12.62 -7.74
N ILE A 89 -2.25 12.40 -8.41
CA ILE A 89 -1.12 11.62 -7.89
C ILE A 89 0.20 12.17 -8.42
N VAL A 90 1.22 12.14 -7.56
CA VAL A 90 2.61 12.47 -7.91
C VAL A 90 3.41 11.18 -7.93
N LEU A 91 4.06 10.86 -9.04
CA LEU A 91 4.81 9.63 -9.23
C LEU A 91 6.30 9.96 -9.37
N LEU A 92 7.10 9.53 -8.41
CA LEU A 92 8.52 9.86 -8.30
C LEU A 92 9.40 8.71 -8.81
N ARG A 93 10.19 8.98 -9.84
CA ARG A 93 11.13 8.01 -10.42
C ARG A 93 12.31 7.79 -9.48
N THR A 94 12.51 6.56 -9.00
CA THR A 94 13.67 6.20 -8.18
C THR A 94 14.49 5.06 -8.79
N ASP A 95 15.74 4.93 -8.30
CA ASP A 95 16.66 3.83 -8.65
C ASP A 95 16.35 2.53 -7.85
N GLY A 96 15.46 2.57 -6.86
CA GLY A 96 15.13 1.42 -6.02
C GLY A 96 14.13 1.72 -4.91
N GLU A 97 13.77 0.66 -4.18
CA GLU A 97 12.81 0.69 -3.07
C GLU A 97 13.27 1.68 -1.98
N LYS A 98 12.33 2.48 -1.46
CA LYS A 98 12.56 3.43 -0.36
C LYS A 98 13.71 4.40 -0.61
N SER A 99 14.04 4.69 -1.88
CA SER A 99 15.11 5.63 -2.20
C SER A 99 14.72 7.04 -1.78
N PRO A 100 15.57 7.77 -1.02
CA PRO A 100 15.34 9.18 -0.70
C PRO A 100 15.63 10.11 -1.88
N ILE A 101 16.28 9.60 -2.92
CA ILE A 101 16.64 10.34 -4.13
C ILE A 101 15.73 9.87 -5.26
N TRP A 102 15.09 10.83 -5.90
CA TRP A 102 14.29 10.67 -7.11
C TRP A 102 14.87 11.56 -8.23
N SER A 103 14.65 11.18 -9.49
CA SER A 103 15.24 11.88 -10.65
C SER A 103 14.28 12.89 -11.29
N HIS A 104 13.00 12.54 -11.40
CA HIS A 104 11.93 13.42 -11.83
C HIS A 104 10.59 12.94 -11.25
N ALA A 105 9.59 13.81 -11.32
CA ALA A 105 8.23 13.59 -10.89
C ALA A 105 7.28 13.66 -12.09
N PHE A 106 6.41 12.66 -12.23
CA PHE A 106 5.19 12.79 -13.00
C PHE A 106 4.08 13.34 -12.11
N LEU A 107 3.35 14.32 -12.60
CA LEU A 107 2.18 14.88 -11.98
C LEU A 107 0.98 14.49 -12.84
N VAL A 108 0.11 13.65 -12.30
CA VAL A 108 -1.07 13.13 -13.00
C VAL A 108 -2.32 13.76 -12.40
N ASN A 109 -3.20 14.35 -13.22
CA ASN A 109 -4.41 15.07 -12.81
C ASN A 109 -4.15 16.24 -11.85
N MET A 110 -3.00 16.90 -11.99
CA MET A 110 -2.55 17.96 -11.07
C MET A 110 -2.79 19.38 -11.58
N SER A 111 -3.14 19.59 -12.87
CA SER A 111 -3.33 20.93 -13.43
C SER A 111 -4.54 21.68 -12.84
N GLY A 112 -5.48 20.96 -12.22
CA GLY A 112 -6.57 21.54 -11.43
C GLY A 112 -6.23 21.75 -9.95
N VAL A 113 -5.06 21.27 -9.50
CA VAL A 113 -4.60 21.35 -8.11
C VAL A 113 -3.53 22.45 -7.96
N THR A 114 -2.56 22.49 -8.86
CA THR A 114 -1.42 23.43 -8.81
C THR A 114 -1.07 23.97 -10.20
N ASP A 115 -0.26 25.03 -10.25
CA ASP A 115 0.21 25.60 -11.52
C ASP A 115 1.25 24.69 -12.20
N THR A 116 0.87 24.14 -13.36
CA THR A 116 1.73 23.26 -14.16
C THR A 116 2.29 23.92 -15.43
N THR A 117 2.12 25.23 -15.60
CA THR A 117 2.44 25.96 -16.84
C THR A 117 3.92 25.84 -17.27
N GLY A 118 4.84 25.63 -16.32
CA GLY A 118 6.27 25.44 -16.58
C GLY A 118 6.71 23.99 -16.82
N MET A 119 5.79 23.02 -16.74
CA MET A 119 6.11 21.59 -16.81
C MET A 119 5.86 21.03 -18.21
N ALA A 120 6.68 20.07 -18.63
CA ALA A 120 6.48 19.43 -19.92
C ALA A 120 5.23 18.53 -19.88
N LYS A 121 4.35 18.67 -20.88
CA LYS A 121 3.21 17.75 -21.06
C LYS A 121 3.69 16.45 -21.69
N ILE A 122 3.23 15.32 -21.18
CA ILE A 122 3.45 14.01 -21.77
C ILE A 122 2.12 13.52 -22.36
N ASP A 123 2.05 13.42 -23.68
CA ASP A 123 0.92 12.77 -24.35
C ASP A 123 1.17 11.25 -24.37
N VAL A 124 0.37 10.49 -23.63
CA VAL A 124 0.52 9.02 -23.51
C VAL A 124 -0.25 8.32 -24.64
N PRO A 125 0.42 7.67 -25.60
CA PRO A 125 -0.27 7.10 -26.76
C PRO A 125 -1.25 6.01 -26.38
N GLY A 126 -2.50 6.15 -26.81
CA GLY A 126 -3.55 5.15 -26.63
C GLY A 126 -4.18 5.12 -25.23
N ALA A 127 -3.69 5.93 -24.28
CA ALA A 127 -4.33 6.08 -22.98
C ALA A 127 -5.59 6.95 -23.11
N THR A 128 -6.71 6.48 -22.56
CA THR A 128 -8.01 7.18 -22.64
C THR A 128 -8.28 8.10 -21.45
N HIS A 129 -7.54 7.94 -20.35
CA HIS A 129 -7.77 8.67 -19.10
C HIS A 129 -6.50 9.34 -18.54
N LEU A 130 -5.42 9.42 -19.33
CA LEU A 130 -4.15 10.09 -18.94
C LEU A 130 -3.92 11.39 -19.72
N ASP A 131 -4.92 12.27 -19.72
CA ASP A 131 -4.89 13.52 -20.51
C ASP A 131 -4.10 14.66 -19.85
N ASP A 132 -3.92 14.58 -18.53
CA ASP A 132 -3.17 15.54 -17.71
C ASP A 132 -1.96 14.88 -17.03
N VAL A 133 -0.94 14.58 -17.84
CA VAL A 133 0.35 14.09 -17.36
C VAL A 133 1.42 15.14 -17.61
N ARG A 134 2.04 15.61 -16.54
CA ARG A 134 3.14 16.58 -16.56
C ARG A 134 4.39 15.98 -15.96
N ILE A 135 5.55 16.43 -16.39
CA ILE A 135 6.83 16.00 -15.83
C ILE A 135 7.65 17.20 -15.37
N SER A 136 8.28 17.06 -14.20
CA SER A 136 9.13 18.08 -13.58
C SER A 136 10.30 17.43 -12.85
N ASP A 137 11.48 18.03 -12.93
CA ASP A 137 12.67 17.66 -12.16
C ASP A 137 12.77 18.40 -10.81
N SER A 138 11.85 19.33 -10.55
CA SER A 138 11.95 20.32 -9.47
C SER A 138 10.68 20.45 -8.64
N PHE A 139 9.57 19.84 -9.08
CA PHE A 139 8.33 19.82 -8.32
C PHE A 139 8.55 19.19 -6.94
N GLY A 140 8.17 19.90 -5.88
CA GLY A 140 8.28 19.41 -4.51
C GLY A 140 9.71 19.12 -4.04
N ALA A 141 10.77 19.53 -4.77
CA ALA A 141 12.16 19.22 -4.39
C ALA A 141 12.60 19.83 -3.04
N GLY A 142 11.84 20.80 -2.52
CA GLY A 142 12.03 21.35 -1.18
C GLY A 142 11.23 20.65 -0.09
N ASP A 143 10.34 19.72 -0.44
CA ASP A 143 9.50 19.00 0.50
C ASP A 143 10.26 17.81 1.08
N ALA A 144 10.46 17.84 2.40
CA ALA A 144 11.20 16.81 3.11
C ALA A 144 10.52 15.42 3.04
N ALA A 145 9.19 15.36 2.92
CA ALA A 145 8.46 14.10 2.85
C ALA A 145 8.86 13.29 1.61
N LEU A 146 9.09 13.95 0.48
CA LEU A 146 9.51 13.29 -0.77
C LEU A 146 10.90 12.64 -0.70
N HIS A 147 11.69 13.04 0.30
CA HIS A 147 13.04 12.53 0.53
C HIS A 147 13.13 11.53 1.68
N LEU A 148 12.02 11.16 2.31
CA LEU A 148 12.01 10.08 3.31
C LEU A 148 12.32 8.73 2.66
N PRO A 149 12.98 7.80 3.37
CA PRO A 149 13.22 6.45 2.90
C PRO A 149 11.94 5.58 2.99
N ALA A 150 10.88 6.03 2.32
CA ALA A 150 9.57 5.43 2.21
C ALA A 150 9.18 5.28 0.73
N ASN A 151 8.30 4.34 0.41
CA ASN A 151 7.81 4.14 -0.96
C ASN A 151 6.71 5.13 -1.35
N PHE A 152 6.05 5.73 -0.39
CA PHE A 152 5.03 6.74 -0.63
C PHE A 152 4.98 7.70 0.56
N SER A 153 4.37 8.85 0.36
CA SER A 153 4.00 9.78 1.43
C SER A 153 2.86 10.64 0.92
N PRO A 154 1.86 10.95 1.75
CA PRO A 154 0.99 12.06 1.44
C PRO A 154 1.73 13.38 1.54
N ILE A 155 1.40 14.30 0.65
CA ILE A 155 1.91 15.67 0.64
C ILE A 155 0.76 16.66 0.49
N GLU A 156 0.94 17.87 1.03
CA GLU A 156 0.02 18.97 0.78
C GLU A 156 0.50 19.78 -0.43
N VAL A 157 -0.37 19.94 -1.44
CA VAL A 157 -0.13 20.77 -2.61
C VAL A 157 -1.27 21.76 -2.73
N ASP A 158 -0.96 23.06 -2.57
CA ASP A 158 -1.92 24.16 -2.63
C ASP A 158 -3.18 23.93 -1.76
N GLY A 159 -2.99 23.39 -0.55
CA GLY A 159 -4.05 23.12 0.42
C GLY A 159 -4.85 21.84 0.15
N ARG A 160 -4.41 20.98 -0.77
CA ARG A 160 -4.99 19.65 -1.03
C ARG A 160 -4.00 18.55 -0.73
N GLU A 161 -4.45 17.51 -0.05
CA GLU A 161 -3.67 16.30 0.17
C GLU A 161 -3.61 15.47 -1.12
N VAL A 162 -2.39 15.04 -1.47
CA VAL A 162 -2.08 14.28 -2.68
C VAL A 162 -1.10 13.17 -2.33
N LEU A 163 -1.31 11.98 -2.90
CA LEU A 163 -0.34 10.90 -2.78
C LEU A 163 0.91 11.21 -3.60
N ALA A 164 2.07 11.23 -2.97
CA ALA A 164 3.35 11.09 -3.66
C ALA A 164 3.84 9.64 -3.52
N PHE A 165 4.01 8.96 -4.66
CA PHE A 165 4.34 7.54 -4.73
C PHE A 165 5.61 7.32 -5.53
N LYS A 166 6.57 6.57 -4.97
CA LYS A 166 7.86 6.28 -5.59
C LYS A 166 7.77 4.97 -6.35
N TYR A 167 8.18 5.00 -7.62
CA TYR A 167 8.20 3.81 -8.47
C TYR A 167 9.60 3.54 -9.00
N HIS A 168 9.90 2.26 -9.20
CA HIS A 168 11.15 1.76 -9.74
C HIS A 168 10.93 0.46 -10.51
N ASP A 169 11.93 0.04 -11.29
CA ASP A 169 11.80 -1.08 -12.23
C ASP A 169 11.36 -2.37 -11.54
N ALA A 170 12.03 -2.76 -10.45
CA ALA A 170 11.67 -3.98 -9.73
C ALA A 170 10.21 -4.01 -9.24
N MET A 171 9.62 -2.87 -8.84
CA MET A 171 8.21 -2.80 -8.42
C MET A 171 7.24 -3.02 -9.59
N LEU A 172 7.60 -2.56 -10.80
CA LEU A 172 6.78 -2.76 -12.00
C LEU A 172 6.86 -4.19 -12.54
N GLN A 173 7.97 -4.89 -12.28
CA GLN A 173 8.18 -6.29 -12.68
C GLN A 173 7.59 -7.29 -11.68
N THR A 174 7.27 -6.85 -10.47
CA THR A 174 6.54 -7.64 -9.48
C THR A 174 5.16 -8.01 -10.04
N GLU A 175 4.71 -9.23 -9.75
CA GLU A 175 3.40 -9.70 -10.20
C GLU A 175 2.29 -8.70 -9.81
N SER A 176 1.46 -8.36 -10.79
CA SER A 176 0.42 -7.33 -10.66
C SER A 176 -0.63 -7.62 -9.60
N THR A 177 -0.75 -8.88 -9.18
CA THR A 177 -1.70 -9.33 -8.17
C THR A 177 -1.08 -9.49 -6.78
N THR A 178 0.10 -8.93 -6.55
CA THR A 178 0.71 -8.88 -5.21
C THR A 178 0.62 -7.45 -4.66
N SER A 179 0.49 -7.31 -3.34
CA SER A 179 0.41 -6.01 -2.67
C SER A 179 1.68 -5.15 -2.83
N GLN A 180 2.79 -5.73 -3.32
CA GLN A 180 4.04 -5.01 -3.57
C GLN A 180 4.19 -4.54 -5.03
N GLY A 181 3.33 -5.03 -5.93
CA GLY A 181 3.32 -4.59 -7.33
C GLY A 181 2.70 -3.21 -7.46
N PHE A 182 3.21 -2.40 -8.39
CA PHE A 182 2.72 -1.03 -8.61
C PHE A 182 1.21 -0.96 -8.83
N GLN A 183 0.64 -1.91 -9.59
CA GLN A 183 -0.79 -1.92 -9.91
C GLN A 183 -1.71 -1.96 -8.70
N ARG A 184 -1.34 -2.69 -7.64
CA ARG A 184 -2.12 -2.74 -6.40
C ARG A 184 -1.68 -1.67 -5.43
N PHE A 185 -0.37 -1.56 -5.19
CA PHE A 185 0.16 -0.72 -4.13
C PHE A 185 -0.14 0.76 -4.34
N SER A 186 0.03 1.28 -5.58
CA SER A 186 -0.27 2.70 -5.84
C SER A 186 -1.75 3.03 -5.65
N MET A 187 -2.63 2.09 -5.97
CA MET A 187 -4.07 2.23 -5.85
C MET A 187 -4.55 2.11 -4.40
N HIS A 188 -3.96 1.17 -3.64
CA HIS A 188 -4.15 1.02 -2.18
C HIS A 188 -3.81 2.31 -1.45
N GLU A 189 -2.60 2.84 -1.71
CA GLU A 189 -2.14 4.08 -1.07
C GLU A 189 -2.91 5.32 -1.54
N ASN A 190 -3.44 5.32 -2.75
CA ASN A 190 -4.24 6.45 -3.22
C ASN A 190 -5.66 6.40 -2.64
N PHE A 191 -6.22 5.21 -2.45
CA PHE A 191 -7.53 5.02 -1.81
C PHE A 191 -7.54 5.55 -0.38
N HIS A 192 -6.50 5.21 0.36
CA HIS A 192 -6.13 5.80 1.63
C HIS A 192 -6.22 7.35 1.66
N VAL A 193 -5.54 8.03 0.73
CA VAL A 193 -5.54 9.50 0.65
C VAL A 193 -6.89 10.08 0.24
N THR A 194 -7.57 9.45 -0.73
CA THR A 194 -8.71 10.06 -1.43
C THR A 194 -10.08 9.64 -0.91
N LYS A 195 -10.16 8.51 -0.20
CA LYS A 195 -11.42 7.94 0.30
C LYS A 195 -11.50 7.77 1.80
N GLN A 196 -10.42 7.35 2.43
CA GLN A 196 -10.42 7.22 3.89
C GLN A 196 -10.07 8.53 4.59
N GLY A 197 -9.33 9.41 3.91
CA GLY A 197 -8.86 10.67 4.45
C GLY A 197 -7.69 10.44 5.41
N ILE A 198 -6.65 11.24 5.25
CA ILE A 198 -5.42 11.15 6.06
C ILE A 198 -5.29 12.32 7.04
N ASP A 199 -6.10 13.37 6.86
CA ASP A 199 -6.17 14.49 7.78
C ASP A 199 -6.70 14.01 9.14
N SER A 200 -5.78 13.63 10.03
CA SER A 200 -6.05 13.25 11.42
C SER A 200 -6.87 14.29 12.22
N THR A 201 -7.04 15.51 11.71
CA THR A 201 -7.85 16.56 12.31
C THR A 201 -9.28 16.63 11.78
N ALA A 202 -9.59 15.98 10.65
CA ALA A 202 -10.93 15.86 10.12
C ALA A 202 -11.78 14.95 11.03
N ALA A 203 -13.03 15.34 11.27
CA ALA A 203 -13.94 14.59 12.11
C ALA A 203 -14.22 13.21 11.50
N GLY A 204 -13.75 12.16 12.18
CA GLY A 204 -13.88 10.78 11.71
C GLY A 204 -12.76 10.31 10.77
N ALA A 205 -11.68 11.07 10.62
CA ALA A 205 -10.51 10.56 9.91
C ALA A 205 -9.93 9.34 10.62
N TRP A 206 -9.58 8.34 9.84
CA TRP A 206 -8.90 7.17 10.35
C TRP A 206 -7.47 7.55 10.73
N PRO A 207 -6.98 7.20 11.93
CA PRO A 207 -5.59 7.43 12.25
C PRO A 207 -4.76 6.59 11.28
N TRP A 208 -3.91 7.21 10.47
CA TRP A 208 -3.01 6.49 9.56
C TRP A 208 -2.14 5.42 10.28
N GLU A 209 -1.88 5.64 11.57
CA GLU A 209 -1.17 4.71 12.45
C GLU A 209 -2.10 3.84 13.32
N ALA A 210 -3.43 3.93 13.17
CA ALA A 210 -4.34 3.01 13.84
C ALA A 210 -4.12 1.62 13.24
N GLY A 211 -3.73 0.69 14.10
CA GLY A 211 -3.37 -0.65 13.66
C GLY A 211 -1.88 -0.97 13.68
N GLY A 212 -1.15 -0.38 14.63
CA GLY A 212 0.08 -1.02 15.10
C GLY A 212 -0.14 -2.50 15.47
N LEU A 213 0.95 -3.20 15.75
CA LEU A 213 0.91 -4.58 16.23
C LEU A 213 -0.09 -4.71 17.40
N ILE A 214 -0.95 -5.72 17.37
CA ILE A 214 -1.85 -6.01 18.49
C ILE A 214 -1.01 -6.56 19.64
N GLU A 215 -0.70 -5.70 20.61
CA GLU A 215 0.04 -6.10 21.80
C GLU A 215 -0.71 -7.19 22.57
N ASP A 216 0.05 -8.17 23.09
CA ASP A 216 -0.48 -9.32 23.85
C ASP A 216 -1.56 -10.12 23.10
N TYR A 217 -1.37 -10.35 21.80
CA TYR A 217 -2.28 -11.17 20.99
C TYR A 217 -2.48 -12.57 21.61
N PRO A 218 -3.74 -13.03 21.78
CA PRO A 218 -4.03 -14.28 22.46
C PRO A 218 -3.70 -15.49 21.59
N HIS A 219 -2.49 -16.03 21.73
CA HIS A 219 -2.05 -17.29 21.12
C HIS A 219 -2.52 -18.50 21.95
N THR A 220 -3.83 -18.68 22.09
CA THR A 220 -4.44 -19.78 22.85
C THR A 220 -5.29 -20.66 21.94
N GLU A 221 -5.44 -21.95 22.29
CA GLU A 221 -6.31 -22.86 21.54
C GLU A 221 -7.78 -22.40 21.50
N GLU A 222 -8.27 -21.77 22.56
CA GLU A 222 -9.63 -21.21 22.60
C GLU A 222 -9.80 -20.10 21.56
N HIS A 223 -8.81 -19.20 21.44
CA HIS A 223 -8.86 -18.17 20.43
C HIS A 223 -8.70 -18.74 19.01
N TYR A 224 -7.78 -19.68 18.83
CA TYR A 224 -7.56 -20.35 17.56
C TYR A 224 -8.77 -21.16 17.10
N GLU A 225 -9.54 -21.78 18.00
CA GLU A 225 -10.81 -22.43 17.66
C GLU A 225 -11.78 -21.42 17.02
N LEU A 226 -11.96 -20.24 17.62
CA LEU A 226 -12.84 -19.20 17.06
C LEU A 226 -12.31 -18.61 15.75
N LEU A 227 -10.99 -18.44 15.60
CA LEU A 227 -10.38 -18.03 14.34
C LEU A 227 -10.60 -19.06 13.23
N ARG A 228 -10.54 -20.37 13.53
CA ARG A 228 -10.83 -21.43 12.55
C ARG A 228 -12.27 -21.37 12.08
N VAL A 229 -13.21 -21.07 12.97
CA VAL A 229 -14.61 -20.84 12.61
C VAL A 229 -14.73 -19.65 11.66
N GLU A 230 -14.12 -18.51 12.02
CA GLU A 230 -14.11 -17.31 11.18
C GLU A 230 -13.48 -17.57 9.79
N ALA A 231 -12.33 -18.25 9.74
CA ALA A 231 -11.67 -18.62 8.50
C ALA A 231 -12.57 -19.49 7.60
N ARG A 232 -13.28 -20.47 8.16
CA ARG A 232 -14.23 -21.32 7.41
C ARG A 232 -15.46 -20.56 6.94
N ILE A 233 -15.93 -19.57 7.70
CA ILE A 233 -16.98 -18.66 7.24
C ILE A 233 -16.49 -17.90 6.01
N PHE A 234 -15.29 -17.33 6.07
CA PHE A 234 -14.71 -16.58 4.95
C PHE A 234 -14.46 -17.43 3.70
N ASP A 235 -13.97 -18.66 3.86
CA ASP A 235 -13.84 -19.62 2.75
C ASP A 235 -15.16 -19.90 2.05
N ARG A 236 -16.26 -19.95 2.82
CA ARG A 236 -17.60 -20.14 2.28
C ARG A 236 -18.12 -18.89 1.59
N VAL A 237 -17.90 -17.71 2.17
CA VAL A 237 -18.30 -16.41 1.56
C VAL A 237 -17.69 -16.25 0.17
N GLU A 238 -16.45 -16.66 -0.04
CA GLU A 238 -15.76 -16.51 -1.32
C GLU A 238 -16.48 -17.18 -2.51
N ASN A 239 -17.26 -18.23 -2.26
CA ASN A 239 -17.91 -19.02 -3.29
C ASN A 239 -19.44 -19.00 -3.22
N GLU A 240 -20.01 -18.32 -2.22
CA GLU A 240 -21.45 -18.29 -2.01
C GLU A 240 -22.10 -17.09 -2.72
N THR A 241 -23.27 -17.31 -3.30
CA THR A 241 -24.04 -16.28 -4.01
C THR A 241 -25.48 -16.18 -3.52
N ASP A 242 -25.97 -17.13 -2.73
CA ASP A 242 -27.30 -17.08 -2.13
C ASP A 242 -27.33 -16.02 -1.01
N PRO A 243 -28.11 -14.93 -1.15
CA PRO A 243 -28.18 -13.88 -0.14
C PRO A 243 -28.66 -14.36 1.24
N GLN A 244 -29.50 -15.40 1.30
CA GLN A 244 -29.97 -15.94 2.57
C GLN A 244 -28.85 -16.68 3.30
N VAL A 245 -28.03 -17.42 2.55
CA VAL A 245 -26.86 -18.10 3.11
C VAL A 245 -25.81 -17.07 3.56
N LEU A 246 -25.54 -16.05 2.75
CA LEU A 246 -24.63 -14.97 3.10
C LEU A 246 -25.10 -14.20 4.35
N SER A 247 -26.40 -13.95 4.49
CA SER A 247 -26.98 -13.34 5.69
C SER A 247 -26.80 -14.20 6.94
N ALA A 248 -26.96 -15.52 6.82
CA ALA A 248 -26.69 -16.45 7.92
C ALA A 248 -25.20 -16.48 8.30
N LEU A 249 -24.31 -16.51 7.30
CA LEU A 249 -22.85 -16.44 7.49
C LEU A 249 -22.43 -15.14 8.18
N ALA A 250 -23.02 -14.01 7.77
CA ALA A 250 -22.80 -12.71 8.40
C ALA A 250 -23.20 -12.71 9.88
N THR A 251 -24.34 -13.33 10.20
CA THR A 251 -24.83 -13.44 11.57
C THR A 251 -23.89 -14.30 12.44
N ASP A 252 -23.45 -15.46 11.94
CA ASP A 252 -22.50 -16.31 12.65
C ASP A 252 -21.15 -15.60 12.84
N LEU A 253 -20.65 -14.92 11.81
CA LEU A 253 -19.40 -14.14 11.88
C LEU A 253 -19.48 -13.05 12.94
N ALA A 254 -20.58 -12.29 12.96
CA ALA A 254 -20.80 -11.24 13.94
C ALA A 254 -20.78 -11.79 15.37
N ASN A 255 -21.43 -12.94 15.60
CA ASN A 255 -21.44 -13.61 16.91
C ASN A 255 -20.06 -14.09 17.34
N VAL A 256 -19.31 -14.74 16.44
CA VAL A 256 -17.94 -15.22 16.71
C VAL A 256 -17.02 -14.05 17.08
N ARG A 257 -17.06 -12.96 16.30
CA ARG A 257 -16.26 -11.76 16.59
C ARG A 257 -16.69 -11.07 17.88
N MET A 258 -17.99 -10.98 18.16
CA MET A 258 -18.47 -10.43 19.43
C MET A 258 -17.98 -11.26 20.63
N ALA A 259 -17.95 -12.59 20.51
CA ALA A 259 -17.35 -13.45 21.53
C ALA A 259 -15.85 -13.16 21.68
N ARG A 260 -15.07 -13.17 20.57
CA ARG A 260 -13.63 -12.87 20.58
C ARG A 260 -13.32 -11.52 21.23
N TYR A 261 -13.98 -10.44 20.82
CA TYR A 261 -13.74 -9.09 21.33
C TYR A 261 -14.25 -8.85 22.76
N THR A 262 -15.14 -9.70 23.25
CA THR A 262 -15.59 -9.67 24.66
C THR A 262 -14.59 -10.40 25.55
N THR A 263 -14.09 -11.56 25.11
CA THR A 263 -13.12 -12.37 25.85
C THR A 263 -11.72 -11.73 25.84
N TRP A 264 -11.29 -11.21 24.69
CA TRP A 264 -9.99 -10.54 24.50
C TRP A 264 -10.18 -9.12 23.95
N PRO A 265 -10.39 -8.12 24.82
CA PRO A 265 -10.67 -6.76 24.38
C PRO A 265 -9.56 -6.09 23.57
N THR A 266 -8.31 -6.55 23.68
CA THR A 266 -7.16 -6.05 22.89
C THR A 266 -7.37 -6.26 21.38
N LEU A 267 -8.10 -7.31 21.00
CA LEU A 267 -8.43 -7.62 19.61
C LEU A 267 -9.34 -6.58 18.95
N ARG A 268 -9.90 -5.61 19.68
CA ARG A 268 -10.67 -4.52 19.07
C ARG A 268 -9.83 -3.66 18.12
N LEU A 269 -8.50 -3.67 18.26
CA LEU A 269 -7.59 -3.06 17.29
C LEU A 269 -7.68 -3.70 15.89
N GLU A 270 -8.09 -4.98 15.78
CA GLU A 270 -8.38 -5.61 14.49
C GLU A 270 -9.45 -4.83 13.71
N ILE A 271 -10.45 -4.28 14.40
CA ILE A 271 -11.55 -3.56 13.76
C ILE A 271 -11.04 -2.30 13.04
N GLU A 272 -10.05 -1.62 13.64
CA GLU A 272 -9.44 -0.41 13.06
C GLU A 272 -8.53 -0.78 11.88
N LEU A 273 -7.72 -1.84 12.02
CA LEU A 273 -6.91 -2.39 10.95
C LEU A 273 -7.75 -2.82 9.74
N GLU A 274 -8.85 -3.51 9.96
CA GLU A 274 -9.76 -3.93 8.90
C GLU A 274 -10.42 -2.74 8.20
N ALA A 275 -10.75 -1.69 8.96
CA ALA A 275 -11.30 -0.47 8.38
C ALA A 275 -10.29 0.23 7.46
N ILE A 276 -9.03 0.36 7.88
CA ILE A 276 -8.01 1.08 7.11
C ILE A 276 -7.45 0.17 6.02
N GLU A 277 -6.75 -0.88 6.42
CA GLU A 277 -5.95 -1.70 5.52
C GLU A 277 -6.78 -2.76 4.82
N GLY A 278 -7.77 -3.32 5.53
CA GLY A 278 -8.68 -4.30 4.97
C GLY A 278 -9.54 -3.73 3.85
N THR A 279 -10.02 -2.49 3.95
CA THR A 279 -10.85 -1.90 2.88
C THR A 279 -10.05 -1.37 1.70
N ALA A 280 -8.81 -0.91 1.92
CA ALA A 280 -7.89 -0.65 0.82
C ALA A 280 -7.52 -1.96 0.09
N THR A 281 -7.30 -3.06 0.83
CA THR A 281 -7.11 -4.41 0.26
C THR A 281 -8.37 -4.92 -0.46
N TYR A 282 -9.57 -4.58 0.02
CA TYR A 282 -10.82 -4.86 -0.72
C TYR A 282 -10.80 -4.17 -2.08
N PHE A 283 -10.43 -2.88 -2.13
CA PHE A 283 -10.36 -2.11 -3.38
C PHE A 283 -9.41 -2.76 -4.39
N GLU A 284 -8.25 -3.26 -3.94
CA GLU A 284 -7.35 -4.08 -4.77
C GLU A 284 -8.01 -5.33 -5.35
N ARG A 285 -8.72 -6.09 -4.52
CA ARG A 285 -9.37 -7.35 -4.94
C ARG A 285 -10.53 -7.08 -5.89
N ALA A 286 -11.31 -6.04 -5.62
CA ALA A 286 -12.43 -5.63 -6.47
C ALA A 286 -11.91 -5.19 -7.85
N PHE A 287 -10.81 -4.45 -7.90
CA PHE A 287 -10.11 -4.09 -9.13
C PHE A 287 -9.64 -5.32 -9.92
N ASP A 288 -9.00 -6.29 -9.26
CA ASP A 288 -8.58 -7.53 -9.93
C ASP A 288 -9.77 -8.30 -10.52
N ARG A 289 -10.87 -8.44 -9.76
CA ARG A 289 -12.11 -9.06 -10.24
C ARG A 289 -12.72 -8.28 -11.41
N ALA A 290 -12.70 -6.96 -11.37
CA ALA A 290 -13.15 -6.10 -12.46
C ALA A 290 -12.31 -6.30 -13.74
N ARG A 291 -11.05 -6.72 -13.63
CA ARG A 291 -10.20 -7.13 -14.76
C ARG A 291 -10.40 -8.59 -15.21
N GLY A 292 -11.24 -9.34 -14.51
CA GLY A 292 -11.40 -10.78 -14.73
C GLY A 292 -10.24 -11.60 -14.18
N LEU A 293 -9.43 -11.04 -13.28
CA LEU A 293 -8.38 -11.74 -12.57
C LEU A 293 -8.94 -12.33 -11.28
N HIS A 294 -8.62 -13.60 -11.07
CA HIS A 294 -8.89 -14.31 -9.82
C HIS A 294 -7.57 -14.87 -9.31
N PRO A 295 -6.79 -14.06 -8.57
CA PRO A 295 -5.51 -14.50 -8.03
C PRO A 295 -5.71 -15.79 -7.24
N LYS A 296 -4.81 -16.76 -7.43
CA LYS A 296 -4.87 -18.00 -6.67
C LYS A 296 -4.44 -17.71 -5.23
N VAL A 297 -5.42 -17.53 -4.35
CA VAL A 297 -5.21 -17.43 -2.91
C VAL A 297 -5.39 -18.79 -2.24
N SER A 298 -4.59 -19.07 -1.22
CA SER A 298 -4.91 -20.15 -0.27
C SER A 298 -6.23 -19.85 0.41
N THR A 299 -6.93 -20.89 0.86
CA THR A 299 -8.11 -20.70 1.73
C THR A 299 -7.68 -20.00 3.02
N PHE A 300 -8.59 -19.26 3.65
CA PHE A 300 -8.37 -18.69 4.97
C PHE A 300 -8.06 -19.78 5.99
N ALA A 301 -8.73 -20.93 5.91
CA ALA A 301 -8.44 -22.06 6.80
C ALA A 301 -7.02 -22.59 6.61
N ASP A 302 -6.58 -22.83 5.37
CA ASP A 302 -5.22 -23.34 5.11
C ASP A 302 -4.14 -22.32 5.51
N GLY A 303 -4.38 -21.03 5.22
CA GLY A 303 -3.49 -19.94 5.61
C GLY A 303 -3.38 -19.79 7.13
N LEU A 304 -4.51 -19.87 7.85
CA LEU A 304 -4.54 -19.79 9.30
C LEU A 304 -3.74 -20.93 9.94
N GLU A 305 -3.90 -22.17 9.50
CA GLU A 305 -3.14 -23.30 10.06
C GLU A 305 -1.63 -23.14 9.83
N LEU A 306 -1.22 -22.59 8.68
CA LEU A 306 0.19 -22.25 8.44
C LEU A 306 0.69 -21.28 9.51
N PHE A 307 -0.03 -20.17 9.75
CA PHE A 307 0.38 -19.14 10.71
C PHE A 307 0.39 -19.65 12.15
N ILE A 308 -0.58 -20.49 12.54
CA ILE A 308 -0.61 -21.11 13.88
C ILE A 308 0.56 -22.08 14.08
N SER A 309 0.92 -22.84 13.03
CA SER A 309 1.94 -23.89 13.12
C SER A 309 3.37 -23.37 13.14
N ASP A 310 3.60 -22.14 12.68
CA ASP A 310 4.92 -21.52 12.58
C ASP A 310 4.99 -20.25 13.44
N PRO A 311 5.68 -20.29 14.60
CA PRO A 311 5.84 -19.13 15.47
C PRO A 311 6.48 -17.91 14.81
N GLU A 312 7.27 -18.08 13.74
CA GLU A 312 7.84 -16.94 12.99
C GLU A 312 6.77 -16.18 12.21
N GLN A 313 5.63 -16.81 11.93
CA GLN A 313 4.49 -16.23 11.23
C GLN A 313 3.42 -15.66 12.16
N ASN A 314 3.56 -15.79 13.49
CA ASN A 314 2.58 -15.26 14.44
C ASN A 314 2.34 -13.75 14.28
N VAL A 315 3.36 -12.99 13.88
CA VAL A 315 3.27 -11.56 13.60
C VAL A 315 2.23 -11.24 12.52
N VAL A 316 1.93 -12.18 11.62
CA VAL A 316 0.86 -12.04 10.63
C VAL A 316 -0.49 -12.00 11.34
N LEU A 317 -0.74 -12.87 12.31
CA LEU A 317 -1.99 -12.87 13.10
C LEU A 317 -2.13 -11.59 13.93
N GLU A 318 -1.01 -11.05 14.41
CA GLU A 318 -0.95 -9.85 15.24
C GLU A 318 -1.22 -8.54 14.47
N ARG A 319 -1.22 -8.58 13.13
CA ARG A 319 -1.45 -7.39 12.29
C ARG A 319 -1.99 -7.71 10.89
N ASP A 320 -1.19 -8.39 10.08
CA ASP A 320 -1.43 -8.49 8.63
C ASP A 320 -2.66 -9.34 8.28
N TYR A 321 -3.12 -10.21 9.17
CA TYR A 321 -4.33 -11.02 8.98
C TYR A 321 -5.58 -10.15 8.77
N ALA A 322 -5.62 -8.98 9.43
CA ALA A 322 -6.70 -8.01 9.30
C ALA A 322 -6.84 -7.41 7.89
N TYR A 323 -5.74 -7.37 7.11
CA TYR A 323 -5.79 -6.94 5.71
C TYR A 323 -6.67 -7.91 4.90
N PHE A 324 -6.51 -9.21 5.15
CA PHE A 324 -7.25 -10.26 4.44
C PHE A 324 -8.68 -10.39 4.94
N THR A 325 -8.91 -10.39 6.25
CA THR A 325 -10.26 -10.54 6.83
C THR A 325 -11.11 -9.30 6.57
N GLY A 326 -10.55 -8.10 6.66
CA GLY A 326 -11.26 -6.87 6.32
C GLY A 326 -11.65 -6.82 4.84
N ALA A 327 -10.77 -7.28 3.94
CA ALA A 327 -11.10 -7.38 2.53
C ALA A 327 -12.24 -8.38 2.26
N GLN A 328 -12.21 -9.54 2.92
CA GLN A 328 -13.27 -10.54 2.78
C GLN A 328 -14.59 -10.08 3.41
N LEU A 329 -14.51 -9.33 4.51
CA LEU A 329 -15.68 -8.72 5.12
C LEU A 329 -16.33 -7.72 4.17
N GLY A 330 -15.56 -6.89 3.46
CA GLY A 330 -16.09 -6.01 2.41
C GLY A 330 -16.91 -6.78 1.36
N LEU A 331 -16.40 -7.91 0.89
CA LEU A 331 -17.12 -8.77 -0.07
C LEU A 331 -18.44 -9.33 0.47
N LEU A 332 -18.47 -9.68 1.76
CA LEU A 332 -19.71 -10.09 2.41
C LEU A 332 -20.70 -8.93 2.51
N LEU A 333 -20.21 -7.74 2.88
CA LEU A 333 -21.00 -6.53 3.03
C LEU A 333 -21.61 -6.05 1.71
N ASP A 334 -20.97 -6.28 0.56
CA ASP A 334 -21.55 -6.01 -0.77
C ASP A 334 -22.93 -6.64 -0.94
N THR A 335 -23.19 -7.77 -0.28
CA THR A 335 -24.49 -8.44 -0.31
C THR A 335 -25.38 -8.07 0.88
N VAL A 336 -24.85 -8.08 2.10
CA VAL A 336 -25.68 -7.97 3.32
C VAL A 336 -25.93 -6.53 3.76
N ALA A 337 -25.12 -5.57 3.29
CA ALA A 337 -25.25 -4.14 3.56
C ALA A 337 -24.69 -3.31 2.39
N PRO A 338 -25.34 -3.29 1.22
CA PRO A 338 -24.77 -2.72 -0.02
C PRO A 338 -24.34 -1.24 0.07
N GLU A 339 -24.84 -0.49 1.05
CA GLU A 339 -24.47 0.90 1.33
C GLU A 339 -23.18 1.07 2.16
N TRP A 340 -22.51 -0.02 2.53
CA TRP A 340 -21.38 0.01 3.47
C TRP A 340 -20.19 0.85 2.99
N GLN A 341 -19.91 0.86 1.69
CA GLN A 341 -18.81 1.62 1.08
C GLN A 341 -18.96 3.13 1.28
N GLN A 342 -20.20 3.64 1.25
CA GLN A 342 -20.45 5.05 1.58
C GLN A 342 -20.28 5.31 3.08
N SER A 343 -20.68 4.35 3.93
CA SER A 343 -20.66 4.53 5.39
C SER A 343 -19.24 4.65 5.97
N ILE A 344 -18.24 4.01 5.35
CA ILE A 344 -16.84 4.05 5.82
C ILE A 344 -16.12 5.36 5.48
N GLU A 345 -16.58 6.11 4.49
CA GLU A 345 -15.99 7.41 4.16
C GLU A 345 -16.16 8.37 5.36
N PRO A 346 -15.18 9.26 5.62
CA PRO A 346 -15.33 10.26 6.66
C PRO A 346 -16.42 11.28 6.30
N ALA A 347 -16.83 12.08 7.30
CA ALA A 347 -17.74 13.19 7.06
C ALA A 347 -17.14 14.18 6.04
N PRO A 348 -17.95 14.79 5.15
CA PRO A 348 -19.41 14.74 5.11
C PRO A 348 -20.00 13.62 4.24
N SER A 349 -19.18 12.82 3.55
CA SER A 349 -19.65 11.81 2.59
C SER A 349 -20.22 10.57 3.27
N GLY A 350 -19.66 10.20 4.41
CA GLY A 350 -20.09 9.08 5.24
C GLY A 350 -20.03 9.38 6.73
N GLU A 351 -19.92 8.33 7.53
CA GLU A 351 -19.94 8.40 9.00
C GLU A 351 -18.71 7.75 9.64
N ALA A 352 -17.68 7.42 8.85
CA ALA A 352 -16.50 6.67 9.29
C ALA A 352 -16.87 5.37 10.02
N ALA A 353 -17.85 4.62 9.50
CA ALA A 353 -18.21 3.32 10.04
C ALA A 353 -17.12 2.28 9.73
N THR A 354 -16.76 1.47 10.72
CA THR A 354 -15.90 0.30 10.47
C THR A 354 -16.71 -0.78 9.71
N PRO A 355 -16.04 -1.66 8.94
CA PRO A 355 -16.70 -2.82 8.34
C PRO A 355 -17.44 -3.66 9.39
N PHE A 356 -16.84 -3.87 10.56
CA PHE A 356 -17.48 -4.61 11.65
C PHE A 356 -18.71 -3.89 12.22
N ALA A 357 -18.68 -2.58 12.41
CA ALA A 357 -19.86 -1.82 12.85
C ALA A 357 -21.00 -1.93 11.83
N THR A 358 -20.69 -1.97 10.54
CA THR A 358 -21.68 -2.20 9.49
C THR A 358 -22.24 -3.62 9.52
N LEU A 359 -21.39 -4.63 9.76
CA LEU A 359 -21.84 -6.00 9.99
C LEU A 359 -22.79 -6.11 11.19
N GLN A 360 -22.48 -5.43 12.30
CA GLN A 360 -23.34 -5.41 13.49
C GLN A 360 -24.70 -4.79 13.20
N ARG A 361 -24.74 -3.68 12.43
CA ARG A 361 -26.00 -3.05 12.00
C ARG A 361 -26.82 -3.97 11.09
N ALA A 362 -26.17 -4.63 10.13
CA ALA A 362 -26.82 -5.52 9.18
C ALA A 362 -27.42 -6.78 9.84
N THR A 363 -26.74 -7.32 10.86
CA THR A 363 -27.12 -8.56 11.53
C THR A 363 -27.94 -8.35 12.81
N GLY A 364 -27.89 -7.14 13.40
CA GLY A 364 -28.46 -6.85 14.71
C GLY A 364 -27.67 -7.43 15.89
N VAL A 365 -26.51 -8.04 15.66
CA VAL A 365 -25.68 -8.65 16.70
C VAL A 365 -24.80 -7.58 17.36
N THR A 366 -25.16 -7.16 18.57
CA THR A 366 -24.44 -6.11 19.33
C THR A 366 -23.86 -6.59 20.66
N VAL A 367 -24.14 -7.85 21.03
CA VAL A 367 -23.65 -8.49 22.27
C VAL A 367 -23.11 -9.86 21.94
N ALA A 368 -22.18 -10.36 22.77
CA ALA A 368 -21.67 -11.72 22.61
C ALA A 368 -22.81 -12.75 22.81
N PRO A 369 -22.84 -13.83 22.01
CA PRO A 369 -23.76 -14.94 22.23
C PRO A 369 -23.48 -15.61 23.59
N ASP A 370 -24.47 -16.32 24.12
CA ASP A 370 -24.21 -17.18 25.27
C ASP A 370 -23.35 -18.41 24.88
N GLU A 371 -22.87 -19.17 25.88
CA GLU A 371 -21.98 -20.31 25.66
C GLU A 371 -22.63 -21.39 24.78
N ALA A 372 -23.94 -21.62 24.91
CA ALA A 372 -24.64 -22.65 24.15
C ALA A 372 -24.83 -22.21 22.69
N GLU A 373 -25.17 -20.94 22.47
CA GLU A 373 -25.26 -20.33 21.15
C GLU A 373 -23.90 -20.34 20.45
N LEU A 374 -22.83 -19.90 21.13
CA LEU A 374 -21.48 -19.92 20.59
C LEU A 374 -21.03 -21.33 20.23
N ARG A 375 -21.27 -22.31 21.10
CA ARG A 375 -20.92 -23.71 20.82
C ARG A 375 -21.69 -24.26 19.62
N ALA A 376 -22.97 -23.92 19.47
CA ALA A 376 -23.76 -24.33 18.32
C ALA A 376 -23.24 -23.71 17.00
N ILE A 377 -22.65 -22.51 17.05
CA ILE A 377 -21.94 -21.94 15.91
C ILE A 377 -20.65 -22.72 15.65
N VAL A 378 -19.81 -22.94 16.68
CA VAL A 378 -18.55 -23.68 16.52
C VAL A 378 -18.78 -25.08 15.91
N ASP A 379 -19.75 -25.85 16.42
CA ASP A 379 -20.10 -27.19 15.92
C ASP A 379 -20.59 -27.21 14.46
N ARG A 380 -21.07 -26.07 13.94
CA ARG A 380 -21.49 -25.96 12.54
C ARG A 380 -20.30 -25.91 11.60
N TYR A 381 -19.16 -25.42 12.08
CA TYR A 381 -17.98 -25.14 11.26
C TYR A 381 -16.81 -26.08 11.53
N LEU A 382 -16.66 -26.64 12.73
CA LEU A 382 -15.58 -27.57 13.11
C LEU A 382 -16.12 -28.99 13.32
#